data_AF-A0A8H7TZR3-F1
#
_entry.id   AF-A0A8H7TZR3-F1
#
_cell.length_a   1.000
_cell.length_b   1.000
_cell.length_c   1.000
_cell.angle_alpha   90.00
_cell.angle_beta   90.00
_cell.angle_gamma   90.00
#
_symmetry.space_group_name_H-M   'P 1'
#
loop_
_entity.id
_entity.type
_entity.pdbx_description
1 polymer ?
#
loop_
_entity_poly.entity_id
_entity_poly.type
_entity_poly.pdbx_seq_one_letter_code
_entity_poly.pdbx_strand_id
1 'polypeptide(L)'
;MAADIRRGVVVTLQVLYTMFLFTKSDIKTTVIPLTCLAVATAPRPVPPNIPKAAFWIWIHLLQFTTANQLVSPEEDKYNKSDRPIPSKRISLESTFLLRWILVPFCWAWSCWYSVETLYASIAMIALTIMYNELCLCSGYWMVRYAMNAAGFVALEVGGTFVASIDRHHLDRTAVLSVCLSGAIYATTTHTQDFKDVVGDRLVGRRTLPLLYPVLSRYSVLLGLCSWTLVLAHVWDLDYATAVSLMALALYISYRFLALSNVASDQVSFYWYNRFRCPDAPVLFLRDILSRPPHMSRAHSCPHIQEQLTPFIKCIPHPVFHVPSRSGDSSGKRQWANTRES
;
A
#
# COMPACT_ATOMS: atom_id res chain seq x y z
N MET A 1 9.49 31.74 27.72
CA MET A 1 9.51 30.28 28.04
C MET A 1 8.21 29.56 27.66
N ALA A 2 7.06 29.80 28.32
CA ALA A 2 5.82 29.09 27.97
C ALA A 2 5.30 29.40 26.54
N ALA A 3 5.44 30.65 26.10
CA ALA A 3 5.10 31.07 24.73
C ALA A 3 6.02 30.42 23.67
N ASP A 4 7.32 30.29 23.97
CA ASP A 4 8.31 29.67 23.06
C ASP A 4 8.09 28.15 22.95
N ILE A 5 7.78 27.49 24.07
CA ILE A 5 7.42 26.07 24.09
C ILE A 5 6.14 25.85 23.27
N ARG A 6 5.10 26.67 23.49
CA ARG A 6 3.85 26.58 22.72
C ARG A 6 4.09 26.78 21.21
N ARG A 7 4.92 27.76 20.84
CA ARG A 7 5.30 28.01 19.44
C ARG A 7 6.05 26.82 18.85
N GLY A 8 7.01 26.25 19.57
CA GLY A 8 7.75 25.06 19.16
C GLY A 8 6.83 23.85 18.91
N VAL A 9 5.90 23.58 19.84
CA VAL A 9 4.92 22.49 19.68
C VAL A 9 4.05 22.67 18.45
N VAL A 10 3.54 23.89 18.20
CA VAL A 10 2.71 24.17 17.01
C VAL A 10 3.48 23.93 15.72
N VAL A 11 4.74 24.39 15.64
CA VAL A 11 5.58 24.19 14.45
C VAL A 11 5.84 22.69 14.23
N THR A 12 6.18 21.95 15.28
CA THR A 12 6.40 20.50 15.18
C THR A 12 5.16 19.77 14.68
N LEU A 13 3.98 20.09 15.21
CA LEU A 13 2.72 19.48 14.78
C LEU A 13 2.41 19.81 13.31
N GLN A 14 2.69 21.03 12.86
CA GLN A 14 2.52 21.41 11.45
C GLN A 14 3.46 20.64 10.52
N VAL A 15 4.72 20.43 10.93
CA VAL A 15 5.69 19.63 10.17
C VAL A 15 5.25 18.17 10.10
N LEU A 16 4.87 17.56 11.22
CA LEU A 16 4.39 16.18 11.26
C LEU A 16 3.12 16.00 10.43
N TYR A 17 2.19 16.93 10.50
CA TYR A 17 0.98 16.91 9.68
C TYR A 17 1.31 17.04 8.18
N THR A 18 2.31 17.84 7.82
CA THR A 18 2.77 17.97 6.44
C THR A 18 3.41 16.67 5.94
N MET A 19 4.25 16.01 6.75
CA MET A 19 4.80 14.68 6.44
C MET A 19 3.70 13.61 6.30
N PHE A 20 2.67 13.66 7.15
CA PHE A 20 1.51 12.80 7.03
C PHE A 20 0.77 13.04 5.70
N LEU A 21 0.56 14.30 5.30
CA LEU A 21 -0.11 14.62 4.05
C LEU A 21 0.66 14.15 2.81
N PHE A 22 1.99 14.08 2.84
CA PHE A 22 2.78 13.46 1.76
C PHE A 22 2.41 11.99 1.54
N THR A 23 2.05 11.27 2.60
CA THR A 23 1.86 9.80 2.61
C THR A 23 0.42 9.36 2.84
N LYS A 24 -0.52 10.30 3.06
CA LYS A 24 -1.92 10.03 3.47
C LYS A 24 -2.64 9.02 2.58
N SER A 25 -2.50 9.14 1.26
CA SER A 25 -3.09 8.20 0.30
C SER A 25 -2.51 6.79 0.42
N ASP A 26 -1.24 6.72 0.79
CA ASP A 26 -0.41 5.53 0.71
C ASP A 26 -0.30 4.77 2.04
N ILE A 27 -0.87 5.30 3.13
CA ILE A 27 -0.95 4.58 4.41
C ILE A 27 -1.77 3.31 4.25
N LYS A 28 -2.98 3.42 3.68
CA LYS A 28 -3.87 2.26 3.47
C LYS A 28 -3.42 1.37 2.31
N THR A 29 -2.69 1.94 1.35
CA THR A 29 -2.29 1.22 0.14
C THR A 29 -0.82 0.81 0.13
N THR A 30 -0.03 1.11 1.15
CA THR A 30 1.37 0.68 1.21
C THR A 30 1.77 0.34 2.63
N VAL A 31 1.68 1.29 3.57
CA VAL A 31 2.20 1.08 4.93
C VAL A 31 1.52 -0.09 5.62
N ILE A 32 0.19 -0.12 5.66
CA ILE A 32 -0.55 -1.20 6.35
C ILE A 32 -0.30 -2.56 5.68
N PRO A 33 -0.52 -2.74 4.36
CA PRO A 33 -0.31 -4.03 3.71
C PRO A 33 1.12 -4.57 3.84
N LEU A 34 2.14 -3.72 3.63
CA LEU A 34 3.53 -4.15 3.72
C LEU A 34 3.96 -4.45 5.16
N THR A 35 3.45 -3.70 6.15
CA THR A 35 3.72 -4.00 7.56
C THR A 35 3.17 -5.36 7.92
N CYS A 36 1.92 -5.64 7.52
CA CYS A 36 1.31 -6.91 7.84
C CYS A 36 1.97 -8.08 7.10
N LEU A 37 2.40 -7.89 5.84
CA LEU A 37 3.21 -8.90 5.15
C LEU A 37 4.52 -9.13 5.90
N ALA A 38 5.28 -8.07 6.18
CA ALA A 38 6.56 -8.15 6.88
C ALA A 38 6.46 -8.88 8.24
N VAL A 39 5.37 -8.67 8.99
CA VAL A 39 5.13 -9.35 10.26
C VAL A 39 4.74 -10.82 10.05
N ALA A 40 3.93 -11.12 9.04
CA ALA A 40 3.51 -12.48 8.73
C ALA A 40 4.65 -13.35 8.17
N THR A 41 5.61 -12.72 7.47
CA THR A 41 6.72 -13.40 6.81
C THR A 41 8.02 -13.32 7.59
N ALA A 42 8.10 -12.54 8.66
CA ALA A 42 9.30 -12.49 9.49
C ALA A 42 9.58 -13.87 10.11
N PRO A 43 10.84 -14.36 10.08
CA PRO A 43 11.17 -15.67 10.66
C PRO A 43 10.91 -15.75 12.17
N ARG A 44 11.14 -14.64 12.88
CA ARG A 44 10.92 -14.54 14.33
C ARG A 44 10.26 -13.20 14.66
N PRO A 45 8.95 -13.02 14.39
CA PRO A 45 8.26 -11.76 14.63
C PRO A 45 8.11 -11.52 16.13
N VAL A 46 8.28 -10.29 16.57
CA VAL A 46 7.96 -9.88 17.94
C VAL A 46 7.03 -8.67 17.96
N PRO A 47 6.00 -8.65 18.83
CA PRO A 47 5.04 -7.54 18.87
C PRO A 47 5.67 -6.14 19.00
N PRO A 48 6.74 -5.92 19.80
CA PRO A 48 7.39 -4.61 19.89
C PRO A 48 8.08 -4.14 18.60
N ASN A 49 8.30 -5.03 17.62
CA ASN A 49 8.91 -4.67 16.34
C ASN A 49 7.89 -4.29 15.27
N ILE A 50 6.59 -4.59 15.45
CA ILE A 50 5.52 -4.17 14.54
C ILE A 50 5.53 -2.64 14.31
N PRO A 51 5.49 -1.78 15.35
CA PRO A 51 5.54 -0.33 15.14
C PRO A 51 6.87 0.13 14.53
N LYS A 52 7.98 -0.58 14.79
CA LYS A 52 9.30 -0.28 14.20
C LYS A 52 9.30 -0.56 12.70
N ALA A 53 8.74 -1.70 12.28
CA ALA A 53 8.61 -2.08 10.88
C ALA A 53 7.68 -1.11 10.14
N ALA A 54 6.53 -0.77 10.75
CA ALA A 54 5.61 0.22 10.20
C ALA A 54 6.29 1.59 10.00
N PHE A 55 7.06 2.04 11.00
CA PHE A 55 7.80 3.29 10.91
C PHE A 55 8.92 3.24 9.86
N TRP A 56 9.66 2.13 9.78
CA TRP A 56 10.70 1.93 8.77
C TRP A 56 10.12 1.97 7.34
N ILE A 57 8.98 1.30 7.11
CA ILE A 57 8.28 1.34 5.82
C ILE A 57 7.78 2.76 5.54
N TRP A 58 7.18 3.42 6.54
CA TRP A 58 6.63 4.76 6.39
C TRP A 58 7.69 5.81 6.07
N ILE A 59 8.87 5.78 6.71
CA ILE A 59 9.92 6.77 6.44
C ILE A 59 10.53 6.62 5.04
N HIS A 60 10.70 5.39 4.56
CA HIS A 60 11.16 5.14 3.17
C HIS A 60 10.08 5.53 2.16
N LEU A 61 8.81 5.27 2.46
CA LEU A 61 7.70 5.76 1.66
C LEU A 61 7.62 7.29 1.65
N LEU A 62 7.90 7.96 2.77
CA LEU A 62 7.98 9.42 2.83
C LEU A 62 9.11 9.95 1.94
N GLN A 63 10.28 9.28 1.95
CA GLN A 63 11.39 9.61 1.05
C GLN A 63 10.99 9.47 -0.43
N PHE A 64 10.34 8.37 -0.81
CA PHE A 64 9.88 8.17 -2.18
C PHE A 64 8.79 9.17 -2.59
N THR A 65 7.79 9.40 -1.73
CA THR A 65 6.66 10.29 -2.04
C THR A 65 7.09 11.74 -2.14
N THR A 66 7.97 12.22 -1.27
CA THR A 66 8.54 13.58 -1.38
C THR A 66 9.32 13.76 -2.68
N ALA A 67 10.10 12.75 -3.09
CA ALA A 67 10.79 12.73 -4.37
C ALA A 67 9.84 12.77 -5.57
N ASN A 68 8.82 11.91 -5.58
CA ASN A 68 7.86 11.80 -6.68
C ASN A 68 7.00 13.06 -6.83
N GLN A 69 6.53 13.65 -5.73
CA GLN A 69 5.72 14.87 -5.76
C GLN A 69 6.50 16.08 -6.29
N LEU A 70 7.82 16.11 -6.08
CA LEU A 70 8.68 17.19 -6.58
C LEU A 70 8.81 17.16 -8.11
N VAL A 71 8.84 15.97 -8.72
CA VAL A 71 9.01 15.79 -10.18
C VAL A 71 7.70 16.00 -10.94
N SER A 72 6.55 15.67 -10.36
CA SER A 72 5.24 15.75 -11.05
C SER A 72 4.19 16.57 -10.28
N PRO A 73 4.45 17.85 -9.94
CA PRO A 73 3.52 18.66 -9.15
C PRO A 73 2.21 18.99 -9.91
N GLU A 74 2.27 19.15 -11.23
CA GLU A 74 1.09 19.46 -12.04
C GLU A 74 0.13 18.27 -12.15
N GLU A 75 0.65 17.04 -12.22
CA GLU A 75 -0.17 15.82 -12.18
C GLU A 75 -0.99 15.76 -10.88
N ASP A 76 -0.31 15.97 -9.76
CA ASP A 76 -0.90 15.90 -8.44
C ASP A 76 -1.91 17.01 -8.19
N LYS A 77 -1.76 18.16 -8.84
CA LYS A 77 -2.76 19.24 -8.77
C LYS A 77 -4.13 18.81 -9.27
N TYR A 78 -4.19 17.92 -10.27
CA TYR A 78 -5.45 17.38 -10.78
C TYR A 78 -5.93 16.17 -9.99
N ASN A 79 -5.05 15.19 -9.74
CA ASN A 79 -5.44 13.91 -9.16
C ASN A 79 -5.55 13.96 -7.62
N LYS A 80 -4.73 14.78 -6.95
CA LYS A 80 -4.45 14.71 -5.50
C LYS A 80 -4.18 16.10 -4.91
N SER A 81 -5.15 16.99 -5.06
CA SER A 81 -5.05 18.40 -4.63
C SER A 81 -4.82 18.61 -3.13
N ASP A 82 -5.04 17.58 -2.30
CA ASP A 82 -4.79 17.61 -0.86
C ASP A 82 -3.32 17.39 -0.48
N ARG A 83 -2.45 17.04 -1.44
CA ARG A 83 -1.01 16.87 -1.21
C ARG A 83 -0.32 18.19 -0.80
N PRO A 84 0.80 18.14 -0.06
CA PRO A 84 1.46 19.34 0.46
C PRO A 84 1.87 20.38 -0.58
N ILE A 85 2.38 19.96 -1.74
CA ILE A 85 2.82 20.88 -2.80
C ILE A 85 1.61 21.53 -3.50
N PRO A 86 0.62 20.78 -4.05
CA PRO A 86 -0.56 21.39 -4.66
C PRO A 86 -1.38 22.28 -3.71
N SER A 87 -1.47 21.89 -2.43
CA SER A 87 -2.16 22.67 -1.39
C SER A 87 -1.34 23.86 -0.87
N LYS A 88 -0.14 24.11 -1.41
CA LYS A 88 0.77 25.20 -1.05
C LYS A 88 1.15 25.23 0.43
N ARG A 89 1.19 24.07 1.09
CA ARG A 89 1.59 23.94 2.49
C ARG A 89 3.10 24.01 2.69
N ILE A 90 3.86 23.64 1.66
CA ILE A 90 5.31 23.64 1.64
C ILE A 90 5.78 24.11 0.27
N SER A 91 6.89 24.87 0.23
CA SER A 91 7.50 25.31 -1.03
C SER A 91 8.23 24.14 -1.73
N LEU A 92 8.49 24.30 -3.02
CA LEU A 92 9.30 23.35 -3.79
C LEU A 92 10.73 23.27 -3.24
N GLU A 93 11.34 24.40 -2.88
CA GLU A 93 12.68 24.46 -2.29
C GLU A 93 12.78 23.70 -0.97
N SER A 94 11.83 23.92 -0.05
CA SER A 94 11.79 23.20 1.23
C SER A 94 11.53 21.70 1.04
N THR A 95 10.75 21.33 0.02
CA THR A 95 10.52 19.92 -0.33
C THR A 95 11.78 19.28 -0.91
N PHE A 96 12.53 20.00 -1.74
CA PHE A 96 13.83 19.56 -2.25
C PHE A 96 14.82 19.30 -1.11
N LEU A 97 14.92 20.21 -0.15
CA LEU A 97 15.74 20.02 1.04
C LEU A 97 15.29 18.81 1.87
N LEU A 98 13.98 18.71 2.14
CA LEU A 98 13.40 17.59 2.90
C LEU A 98 13.73 16.24 2.25
N ARG A 99 13.57 16.13 0.93
CA ARG A 99 13.89 14.92 0.16
C ARG A 99 15.32 14.44 0.40
N TRP A 100 16.29 15.35 0.34
CA TRP A 100 17.71 15.01 0.50
C TRP A 100 18.12 14.79 1.96
N ILE A 101 17.46 15.43 2.92
CA ILE A 101 17.65 15.17 4.36
C ILE A 101 17.12 13.77 4.74
N LEU A 102 16.05 13.30 4.09
CA LEU A 102 15.48 11.98 4.36
C LEU A 102 16.41 10.83 3.95
N VAL A 103 17.30 11.02 2.97
CA VAL A 103 18.26 9.99 2.50
C VAL A 103 19.23 9.54 3.60
N PRO A 104 20.08 10.41 4.19
CA PRO A 104 20.98 10.01 5.26
C PRO A 104 20.21 9.57 6.51
N PHE A 105 19.01 10.12 6.77
CA PHE A 105 18.15 9.65 7.86
C PHE A 105 17.70 8.20 7.66
N CYS A 106 17.22 7.85 6.46
CA CYS A 106 16.80 6.49 6.13
C CYS A 106 17.97 5.49 6.24
N TRP A 107 19.16 5.87 5.77
CA TRP A 107 20.36 5.05 5.92
C TRP A 107 20.77 4.87 7.38
N ALA A 108 20.89 5.96 8.14
CA ALA A 108 21.25 5.89 9.56
C ALA A 108 20.24 5.05 10.36
N TRP A 109 18.95 5.24 10.10
CA TRP A 109 17.89 4.45 10.72
C TRP A 109 17.99 2.97 10.35
N SER A 110 18.35 2.65 9.11
CA SER A 110 18.51 1.26 8.64
C SER A 110 19.77 0.59 9.19
N CYS A 111 20.89 1.31 9.25
CA CYS A 111 22.15 0.86 9.87
C CYS A 111 21.95 0.46 11.34
N TRP A 112 21.06 1.13 12.05
CA TRP A 112 20.73 0.81 13.45
C TRP A 112 20.10 -0.59 13.61
N TYR A 113 19.48 -1.13 12.57
CA TYR A 113 18.88 -2.46 12.60
C TYR A 113 19.87 -3.56 12.21
N SER A 114 20.41 -3.48 10.99
CA SER A 114 21.38 -4.43 10.43
C SER A 114 21.95 -3.92 9.10
N VAL A 115 23.02 -4.55 8.61
CA VAL A 115 23.65 -4.22 7.32
C VAL A 115 22.73 -4.61 6.16
N GLU A 116 21.97 -5.68 6.30
CA GLU A 116 21.01 -6.17 5.31
C GLU A 116 19.82 -5.21 5.19
N THR A 117 19.36 -4.66 6.33
CA THR A 117 18.35 -3.59 6.33
C THR A 117 18.87 -2.33 5.62
N LEU A 118 20.15 -2.00 5.79
CA LEU A 118 20.80 -0.92 5.06
C LEU A 118 20.85 -1.21 3.54
N TYR A 119 21.16 -2.43 3.11
CA TYR A 119 21.13 -2.77 1.68
C TYR A 119 19.74 -2.60 1.08
N ALA A 120 18.68 -2.99 1.79
CA ALA A 120 17.30 -2.72 1.36
C ALA A 120 17.02 -1.21 1.24
N SER A 121 17.51 -0.41 2.19
CA SER A 121 17.39 1.06 2.15
C SER A 121 18.16 1.70 0.98
N ILE A 122 19.39 1.24 0.72
CA ILE A 122 20.19 1.68 -0.43
C ILE A 122 19.47 1.33 -1.74
N ALA A 123 18.96 0.10 -1.87
CA ALA A 123 18.19 -0.32 -3.03
C ALA A 123 16.95 0.57 -3.22
N MET A 124 16.21 0.87 -2.15
CA MET A 124 15.06 1.78 -2.19
C MET A 124 15.41 3.17 -2.71
N ILE A 125 16.46 3.78 -2.16
CA ILE A 125 16.89 5.12 -2.56
C ILE A 125 17.42 5.13 -3.99
N ALA A 126 18.17 4.09 -4.39
CA ALA A 126 18.65 3.93 -5.76
C ALA A 126 17.47 3.80 -6.75
N LEU A 127 16.45 3.01 -6.42
CA LEU A 127 15.21 2.88 -7.20
C LEU A 127 14.44 4.21 -7.27
N THR A 128 14.35 4.95 -6.17
CA THR A 128 13.75 6.30 -6.16
C THR A 128 14.48 7.26 -7.11
N ILE A 129 15.81 7.27 -7.11
CA ILE A 129 16.63 8.11 -7.99
C ILE A 129 16.45 7.67 -9.46
N MET A 130 16.53 6.37 -9.73
CA MET A 130 16.30 5.81 -11.06
C MET A 130 14.90 6.16 -11.60
N TYR A 131 13.88 6.12 -10.74
CA TYR A 131 12.50 6.39 -11.11
C TYR A 131 12.27 7.89 -11.39
N ASN A 132 12.76 8.75 -10.50
CA ASN A 132 12.46 10.19 -10.51
C ASN A 132 13.50 11.02 -11.27
N GLU A 133 14.79 10.88 -10.97
CA GLU A 133 15.84 11.76 -11.52
C GLU A 133 16.27 11.33 -12.91
N LEU A 134 16.42 10.01 -13.12
CA LEU A 134 16.83 9.46 -14.41
C LEU A 134 15.65 9.29 -15.36
N CYS A 135 14.42 9.58 -14.91
CA CYS A 135 13.19 9.48 -15.70
C CYS A 135 13.05 8.15 -16.46
N LEU A 136 13.64 7.04 -15.97
CA LEU A 136 13.70 5.76 -16.68
C LEU A 136 12.31 5.19 -16.98
N CYS A 137 11.30 5.61 -16.20
CA CYS A 137 9.91 5.20 -16.30
C CYS A 137 9.04 6.08 -17.22
N SER A 138 9.59 7.14 -17.82
CA SER A 138 8.81 8.16 -18.55
C SER A 138 8.24 7.66 -19.89
N GLY A 139 8.92 6.73 -20.57
CA GLY A 139 8.54 6.26 -21.91
C GLY A 139 7.89 4.88 -22.02
N TYR A 140 8.12 3.99 -21.05
CA TYR A 140 7.73 2.57 -21.14
C TYR A 140 7.00 2.11 -19.87
N TRP A 141 5.72 1.75 -20.01
CA TRP A 141 4.90 1.25 -18.89
C TRP A 141 5.47 -0.02 -18.25
N MET A 142 6.07 -0.92 -19.03
CA MET A 142 6.68 -2.15 -18.50
C MET A 142 7.82 -1.84 -17.52
N VAL A 143 8.70 -0.90 -17.87
CA VAL A 143 9.82 -0.47 -17.03
C VAL A 143 9.29 0.16 -15.75
N ARG A 144 8.25 1.00 -15.85
CA ARG A 144 7.58 1.58 -14.69
C ARG A 144 7.03 0.53 -13.74
N TYR A 145 6.34 -0.49 -14.26
CA TYR A 145 5.75 -1.54 -13.43
C TYR A 145 6.83 -2.42 -12.77
N ALA A 146 7.89 -2.75 -13.51
CA ALA A 146 9.02 -3.48 -12.97
C ALA A 146 9.74 -2.69 -11.86
N MET A 147 9.95 -1.39 -12.05
CA MET A 147 10.59 -0.54 -11.05
C MET A 147 9.72 -0.33 -9.81
N ASN A 148 8.41 -0.13 -9.99
CA ASN A 148 7.46 -0.07 -8.87
C ASN A 148 7.47 -1.37 -8.07
N ALA A 149 7.41 -2.52 -8.76
CA ALA A 149 7.49 -3.83 -8.11
C ALA A 149 8.81 -4.02 -7.35
N ALA A 150 9.95 -3.65 -7.93
CA ALA A 150 11.25 -3.70 -7.27
C ALA A 150 11.29 -2.81 -6.01
N GLY A 151 10.65 -1.63 -6.06
CA GLY A 151 10.51 -0.75 -4.90
C GLY A 151 9.66 -1.38 -3.79
N PHE A 152 8.53 -1.99 -4.12
CA PHE A 152 7.74 -2.73 -3.13
C PHE A 152 8.54 -3.89 -2.52
N VAL A 153 9.25 -4.67 -3.33
CA VAL A 153 10.11 -5.76 -2.85
C VAL A 153 11.18 -5.25 -1.88
N ALA A 154 11.88 -4.15 -2.20
CA ALA A 154 12.89 -3.61 -1.31
C ALA A 154 12.29 -3.08 0.01
N LEU A 155 11.08 -2.49 -0.01
CA LEU A 155 10.36 -2.14 1.21
C LEU A 155 9.96 -3.38 2.03
N GLU A 156 9.51 -4.45 1.38
CA GLU A 156 9.09 -5.68 2.03
C GLU A 156 10.27 -6.41 2.68
N VAL A 157 11.41 -6.50 1.99
CA VAL A 157 12.65 -7.08 2.53
C VAL A 157 13.09 -6.31 3.78
N GLY A 158 13.22 -4.99 3.68
CA GLY A 158 13.64 -4.17 4.83
C GLY A 158 12.64 -4.19 5.98
N GLY A 159 11.34 -4.15 5.68
CA GLY A 159 10.28 -4.29 6.67
C GLY A 159 10.34 -5.65 7.40
N THR A 160 10.60 -6.73 6.67
CA THR A 160 10.70 -8.09 7.22
C THR A 160 11.89 -8.23 8.17
N PHE A 161 13.05 -7.68 7.80
CA PHE A 161 14.21 -7.63 8.71
C PHE A 161 13.91 -6.86 9.99
N VAL A 162 13.24 -5.70 9.89
CA VAL A 162 12.90 -4.89 11.06
C VAL A 162 11.85 -5.57 11.95
N ALA A 163 10.90 -6.31 11.36
CA ALA A 163 9.86 -7.03 12.08
C ALA A 163 10.42 -8.24 12.87
N SER A 164 11.50 -8.85 12.38
CA SER A 164 12.14 -10.02 12.97
C SER A 164 13.11 -9.68 14.13
N ILE A 165 13.28 -10.60 15.08
CA ILE A 165 14.42 -10.59 16.01
C ILE A 165 15.72 -10.92 15.25
N ASP A 166 15.65 -11.86 14.32
CA ASP A 166 16.76 -12.19 13.43
C ASP A 166 16.78 -11.21 12.26
N ARG A 167 17.70 -10.26 12.30
CA ARG A 167 17.78 -9.17 11.31
C ARG A 167 18.78 -9.46 10.19
N HIS A 168 19.40 -10.64 10.19
CA HIS A 168 20.45 -11.02 9.26
C HIS A 168 19.99 -12.08 8.27
N HIS A 169 19.02 -12.91 8.65
CA HIS A 169 18.57 -14.03 7.82
C HIS A 169 17.08 -13.96 7.54
N LEU A 170 16.73 -14.12 6.26
CA LEU A 170 15.38 -14.43 5.81
C LEU A 170 15.29 -15.94 5.58
N ASP A 171 14.23 -16.56 6.07
CA ASP A 171 13.95 -17.95 5.79
C ASP A 171 13.38 -18.12 4.38
N ARG A 172 13.27 -19.37 3.93
CA ARG A 172 12.75 -19.67 2.59
C ARG A 172 11.32 -19.13 2.41
N THR A 173 10.52 -19.14 3.47
CA THR A 173 9.14 -18.63 3.49
C THR A 173 9.10 -17.13 3.22
N ALA A 174 9.94 -16.35 3.92
CA ALA A 174 10.07 -14.92 3.72
C ALA A 174 10.48 -14.57 2.29
N VAL A 175 11.55 -15.21 1.80
CA VAL A 175 12.05 -14.98 0.44
C VAL A 175 10.97 -15.30 -0.60
N LEU A 176 10.32 -16.46 -0.48
CA LEU A 176 9.25 -16.85 -1.40
C LEU A 176 8.07 -15.87 -1.35
N SER A 177 7.67 -15.44 -0.16
CA SER A 177 6.56 -14.49 0.01
C SER A 177 6.84 -13.14 -0.65
N VAL A 178 8.05 -12.61 -0.48
CA VAL A 178 8.49 -11.36 -1.10
C VAL A 178 8.57 -11.51 -2.62
N CYS A 179 9.11 -12.62 -3.14
CA CYS A 179 9.17 -12.88 -4.58
C CYS A 179 7.77 -12.96 -5.20
N LEU A 180 6.83 -13.65 -4.55
CA LEU A 180 5.44 -13.73 -4.99
C LEU A 180 4.76 -12.37 -4.95
N SER A 181 4.94 -11.62 -3.86
CA SER A 181 4.41 -10.25 -3.75
C SER A 181 4.94 -9.35 -4.86
N GLY A 182 6.25 -9.36 -5.11
CA GLY A 182 6.88 -8.62 -6.21
C GLY A 182 6.32 -9.00 -7.58
N ALA A 183 6.11 -10.29 -7.84
CA ALA A 183 5.52 -10.76 -9.11
C ALA A 183 4.05 -10.34 -9.26
N ILE A 184 3.28 -10.35 -8.16
CA ILE A 184 1.93 -9.80 -8.12
C ILE A 184 1.99 -8.32 -8.48
N TYR A 185 2.80 -7.49 -7.80
CA TYR A 185 2.93 -6.08 -8.17
C TYR A 185 3.32 -5.88 -9.63
N ALA A 186 4.32 -6.60 -10.12
CA ALA A 186 4.79 -6.43 -11.51
C ALA A 186 3.67 -6.66 -12.53
N THR A 187 2.74 -7.57 -12.24
CA THR A 187 1.65 -7.94 -13.15
C THR A 187 0.35 -7.16 -12.91
N THR A 188 0.09 -6.68 -11.68
CA THR A 188 -1.18 -6.03 -11.31
C THR A 188 -1.05 -4.54 -10.95
N THR A 189 0.15 -3.95 -10.99
CA THR A 189 0.37 -2.51 -10.68
C THR A 189 -0.50 -1.58 -11.53
N HIS A 190 -0.80 -1.96 -12.78
CA HIS A 190 -1.69 -1.20 -13.67
C HIS A 190 -3.10 -0.96 -13.10
N THR A 191 -3.53 -1.71 -12.07
CA THR A 191 -4.77 -1.45 -11.33
C THR A 191 -4.79 -0.07 -10.67
N GLN A 192 -3.63 0.47 -10.31
CA GLN A 192 -3.48 1.80 -9.71
C GLN A 192 -3.75 2.90 -10.74
N ASP A 193 -3.40 2.66 -12.00
CA ASP A 193 -3.45 3.65 -13.06
C ASP A 193 -4.89 3.95 -13.51
N PHE A 194 -5.87 3.05 -13.30
CA PHE A 194 -7.25 3.25 -13.75
C PHE A 194 -7.92 4.51 -13.17
N LYS A 195 -7.64 4.84 -11.90
CA LYS A 195 -8.17 6.07 -11.27
C LYS A 195 -7.42 7.33 -11.73
N ASP A 196 -6.18 7.18 -12.19
CA ASP A 196 -5.27 8.28 -12.50
C ASP A 196 -5.24 8.57 -14.02
N VAL A 197 -6.05 7.87 -14.84
CA VAL A 197 -6.13 8.00 -16.33
C VAL A 197 -6.28 9.44 -16.82
N VAL A 198 -7.06 10.26 -16.12
CA VAL A 198 -7.29 11.67 -16.53
C VAL A 198 -6.01 12.49 -16.35
N GLY A 199 -5.38 12.44 -15.18
CA GLY A 199 -4.11 13.13 -14.93
C GLY A 199 -2.96 12.58 -15.78
N ASP A 200 -2.91 11.25 -15.96
CA ASP A 200 -1.92 10.61 -16.84
C ASP A 200 -2.04 11.12 -18.28
N ARG A 201 -3.27 11.26 -18.79
CA ARG A 201 -3.52 11.81 -20.14
C ARG A 201 -3.04 13.25 -20.27
N LEU A 202 -3.30 14.10 -19.27
CA LEU A 202 -2.89 15.52 -19.28
C LEU A 202 -1.37 15.70 -19.29
N VAL A 203 -0.66 14.81 -18.61
CA VAL A 203 0.82 14.82 -18.53
C VAL A 203 1.47 14.08 -19.71
N GLY A 204 0.65 13.43 -20.57
CA GLY A 204 1.14 12.68 -21.73
C GLY A 204 1.78 11.34 -21.38
N ARG A 205 1.42 10.75 -20.24
CA ARG A 205 1.93 9.44 -19.81
C ARG A 205 1.39 8.31 -20.68
N ARG A 206 2.19 7.25 -20.81
CA ARG A 206 1.82 6.03 -21.54
C ARG A 206 1.62 4.89 -20.54
N THR A 207 0.47 4.83 -19.87
CA THR A 207 0.09 3.74 -18.95
C THR A 207 -0.73 2.67 -19.66
N LEU A 208 -0.76 1.44 -19.12
CA LEU A 208 -1.46 0.32 -19.75
C LEU A 208 -2.97 0.58 -19.93
N PRO A 209 -3.70 1.16 -18.95
CA PRO A 209 -5.11 1.51 -19.15
C PRO A 209 -5.35 2.59 -20.22
N LEU A 210 -4.37 3.47 -20.48
CA LEU A 210 -4.50 4.50 -21.51
C LEU A 210 -4.21 3.94 -22.91
N LEU A 211 -3.21 3.06 -23.04
CA LEU A 211 -2.84 2.46 -24.33
C LEU A 211 -3.80 1.34 -24.75
N TYR A 212 -4.21 0.49 -23.80
CA TYR A 212 -5.04 -0.69 -24.05
C TYR A 212 -6.19 -0.79 -23.03
N PRO A 213 -7.23 0.04 -23.14
CA PRO A 213 -8.28 0.18 -22.13
C PRO A 213 -9.11 -1.09 -21.90
N VAL A 214 -9.27 -1.93 -22.93
CA VAL A 214 -9.99 -3.20 -22.83
C VAL A 214 -9.08 -4.30 -22.28
N LEU A 215 -7.88 -4.46 -22.87
CA LEU A 215 -6.93 -5.51 -22.48
C LEU A 215 -6.49 -5.35 -21.02
N SER A 216 -6.24 -4.12 -20.57
CA SER A 216 -5.88 -3.81 -19.18
C SER A 216 -6.92 -4.30 -18.18
N ARG A 217 -8.22 -4.26 -18.50
CA ARG A 217 -9.27 -4.74 -17.59
C ARG A 217 -9.30 -6.28 -17.54
N TYR A 218 -9.13 -6.94 -18.69
CA TYR A 218 -9.00 -8.41 -18.74
C TYR A 218 -7.72 -8.90 -18.07
N SER A 219 -6.61 -8.15 -18.13
CA SER A 219 -5.38 -8.53 -17.42
C SER A 219 -5.56 -8.50 -15.90
N VAL A 220 -6.43 -7.65 -15.35
CA VAL A 220 -6.78 -7.71 -13.92
C VAL A 220 -7.49 -9.02 -13.59
N LEU A 221 -8.45 -9.46 -14.40
CA LEU A 221 -9.13 -10.75 -14.21
C LEU A 221 -8.14 -11.91 -14.22
N LEU A 222 -7.33 -12.00 -15.28
CA LEU A 222 -6.35 -13.06 -15.43
C LEU A 222 -5.32 -13.03 -14.28
N GLY A 223 -4.81 -11.84 -13.94
CA GLY A 223 -3.84 -11.66 -12.87
C GLY A 223 -4.39 -12.08 -11.51
N LEU A 224 -5.55 -11.56 -11.10
CA LEU A 224 -6.10 -11.85 -9.77
C LEU A 224 -6.49 -13.32 -9.62
N CYS A 225 -7.15 -13.92 -10.61
CA CYS A 225 -7.54 -15.33 -10.55
C CYS A 225 -6.33 -16.26 -10.57
N SER A 226 -5.35 -16.02 -11.47
CA SER A 226 -4.14 -16.86 -11.56
C SER A 226 -3.31 -16.79 -10.28
N TRP A 227 -3.07 -15.59 -9.74
CA TRP A 227 -2.33 -15.44 -8.49
C TRP A 227 -3.07 -16.04 -7.30
N THR A 228 -4.41 -15.98 -7.27
CA THR A 228 -5.19 -16.65 -6.22
C THR A 228 -4.96 -18.16 -6.24
N LEU A 229 -4.97 -18.78 -7.43
CA LEU A 229 -4.71 -20.23 -7.57
C LEU A 229 -3.26 -20.58 -7.21
N VAL A 230 -2.29 -19.77 -7.66
CA VAL A 230 -0.87 -19.97 -7.33
C VAL A 230 -0.65 -19.86 -5.82
N LEU A 231 -1.19 -18.82 -5.17
CA LEU A 231 -1.08 -18.65 -3.73
C LEU A 231 -1.78 -19.77 -2.97
N ALA A 232 -2.98 -20.19 -3.41
CA ALA A 232 -3.68 -21.32 -2.79
C ALA A 232 -2.86 -22.62 -2.84
N HIS A 233 -2.19 -22.87 -3.98
CA HIS A 233 -1.35 -24.05 -4.15
C HIS A 233 -0.03 -23.97 -3.37
N VAL A 234 0.69 -22.84 -3.46
CA VAL A 234 1.98 -22.65 -2.79
C VAL A 234 1.84 -22.72 -1.27
N TRP A 235 0.74 -22.19 -0.74
CA TRP A 235 0.50 -22.09 0.69
C TRP A 235 -0.39 -23.18 1.26
N ASP A 236 -0.83 -24.12 0.42
CA ASP A 236 -1.72 -25.23 0.79
C ASP A 236 -2.95 -24.73 1.59
N LEU A 237 -3.63 -23.72 1.04
CA LEU A 237 -4.76 -23.09 1.70
C LEU A 237 -5.96 -24.04 1.76
N ASP A 238 -6.70 -23.99 2.87
CA ASP A 238 -7.95 -24.74 2.98
C ASP A 238 -8.97 -24.28 1.92
N TYR A 239 -9.87 -25.19 1.56
CA TYR A 239 -10.83 -24.95 0.48
C TYR A 239 -11.72 -23.73 0.75
N ALA A 240 -12.14 -23.50 2.00
CA ALA A 240 -13.01 -22.37 2.33
C ALA A 240 -12.28 -21.03 2.16
N THR A 241 -11.02 -20.96 2.59
CA THR A 241 -10.14 -19.80 2.35
C THR A 241 -9.91 -19.58 0.86
N ALA A 242 -9.52 -20.61 0.11
CA ALA A 242 -9.25 -20.50 -1.32
C ALA A 242 -10.48 -20.03 -2.11
N VAL A 243 -11.67 -20.56 -1.81
CA VAL A 243 -12.94 -20.14 -2.42
C VAL A 243 -13.27 -18.69 -2.06
N SER A 244 -13.05 -18.28 -0.81
CA SER A 244 -13.31 -16.90 -0.37
C SER A 244 -12.39 -15.90 -1.08
N LEU A 245 -11.11 -16.22 -1.23
CA LEU A 245 -10.15 -15.41 -1.98
C LEU A 245 -10.51 -15.34 -3.47
N MET A 246 -10.92 -16.47 -4.06
CA MET A 246 -11.34 -16.52 -5.46
C MET A 246 -12.62 -15.71 -5.70
N ALA A 247 -13.59 -15.78 -4.79
CA ALA A 247 -14.80 -14.97 -4.86
C ALA A 247 -14.48 -13.48 -4.78
N LEU A 248 -13.55 -13.08 -3.92
CA LEU A 248 -13.09 -11.69 -3.83
C LEU A 248 -12.36 -11.25 -5.12
N ALA A 249 -11.47 -12.10 -5.67
CA ALA A 249 -10.80 -11.85 -6.94
C ALA A 249 -11.81 -11.64 -8.07
N LEU A 250 -12.77 -12.55 -8.23
CA LEU A 250 -13.83 -12.47 -9.24
C LEU A 250 -14.70 -11.23 -9.05
N TYR A 251 -15.05 -10.86 -7.81
CA TYR A 251 -15.80 -9.65 -7.52
C TYR A 251 -15.05 -8.39 -7.96
N ILE A 252 -13.75 -8.29 -7.65
CA ILE A 252 -12.92 -7.15 -8.05
C ILE A 252 -12.81 -7.08 -9.58
N SER A 253 -12.55 -8.22 -10.23
CA SER A 253 -12.44 -8.31 -11.68
C SER A 253 -13.76 -7.97 -12.37
N TYR A 254 -14.90 -8.45 -11.86
CA TYR A 254 -16.22 -8.08 -12.33
C TYR A 254 -16.41 -6.56 -12.28
N ARG A 255 -16.04 -5.91 -11.16
CA ARG A 255 -16.15 -4.45 -11.07
C ARG A 255 -15.31 -3.74 -12.12
N PHE A 256 -14.06 -4.16 -12.32
CA PHE A 256 -13.20 -3.56 -13.36
C PHE A 256 -13.73 -3.82 -14.77
N LEU A 257 -14.43 -4.92 -15.04
CA LEU A 257 -14.98 -5.19 -16.38
C LEU A 257 -16.33 -4.50 -16.62
N ALA A 258 -17.22 -4.50 -15.62
CA ALA A 258 -18.60 -4.00 -15.76
C ALA A 258 -18.74 -2.50 -15.47
N LEU A 259 -17.89 -1.92 -14.61
CA LEU A 259 -17.96 -0.51 -14.22
C LEU A 259 -16.76 0.25 -14.79
N SER A 260 -16.97 0.98 -15.88
CA SER A 260 -15.89 1.66 -16.62
C SER A 260 -15.68 3.13 -16.26
N ASN A 261 -16.39 3.65 -15.25
CA ASN A 261 -16.25 5.05 -14.83
C ASN A 261 -15.13 5.22 -13.78
N VAL A 262 -14.43 6.37 -13.81
CA VAL A 262 -13.28 6.68 -12.95
C VAL A 262 -13.62 6.57 -11.45
N ALA A 263 -14.80 7.04 -11.04
CA ALA A 263 -15.24 6.95 -9.65
C ALA A 263 -15.40 5.48 -9.19
N SER A 264 -15.91 4.62 -10.07
CA SER A 264 -16.06 3.18 -9.80
C SER A 264 -14.72 2.47 -9.82
N ASP A 265 -13.82 2.83 -10.72
CA ASP A 265 -12.45 2.32 -10.77
C ASP A 265 -11.68 2.67 -9.49
N GLN A 266 -11.90 3.86 -8.92
CA GLN A 266 -11.34 4.24 -7.61
C GLN A 266 -11.85 3.34 -6.48
N VAL A 267 -13.15 3.00 -6.48
CA VAL A 267 -13.71 2.06 -5.49
C VAL A 267 -13.21 0.63 -5.72
N SER A 268 -13.11 0.19 -6.97
CA SER A 268 -12.52 -1.11 -7.34
C SER A 268 -11.06 -1.20 -6.89
N PHE A 269 -10.31 -0.11 -6.99
CA PHE A 269 -8.95 -0.02 -6.48
C PHE A 269 -8.87 -0.15 -4.95
N TYR A 270 -9.82 0.38 -4.19
CA TYR A 270 -9.86 0.14 -2.75
C TYR A 270 -10.10 -1.33 -2.40
N TRP A 271 -10.99 -2.01 -3.14
CA TRP A 271 -11.19 -3.47 -2.99
C TRP A 271 -9.94 -4.27 -3.36
N TYR A 272 -9.25 -3.90 -4.45
CA TYR A 272 -7.97 -4.49 -4.81
C TYR A 272 -6.91 -4.34 -3.70
N ASN A 273 -6.84 -3.17 -3.06
CA ASN A 273 -5.94 -2.98 -1.92
C ASN A 273 -6.32 -3.86 -0.72
N ARG A 274 -7.60 -4.13 -0.51
CA ARG A 274 -8.06 -5.05 0.53
C ARG A 274 -7.74 -6.51 0.21
N PHE A 275 -7.81 -6.90 -1.06
CA PHE A 275 -7.36 -8.22 -1.53
C PHE A 275 -5.87 -8.45 -1.27
N ARG A 276 -5.05 -7.42 -1.47
CA ARG A 276 -3.60 -7.46 -1.23
C ARG A 276 -3.22 -7.26 0.24
N CYS A 277 -3.94 -6.43 0.98
CA CYS A 277 -3.76 -6.30 2.42
C CYS A 277 -3.99 -7.68 3.02
N PRO A 278 -3.14 -8.13 3.95
CA PRO A 278 -3.27 -9.47 4.46
C PRO A 278 -4.47 -9.66 5.41
N ASP A 279 -5.58 -8.96 5.19
CA ASP A 279 -6.89 -9.30 5.72
C ASP A 279 -7.47 -10.57 5.09
N ALA A 280 -7.04 -10.89 3.86
CA ALA A 280 -7.36 -12.16 3.18
C ALA A 280 -6.54 -13.35 3.75
N PRO A 281 -5.27 -13.16 4.13
CA PRO A 281 -4.41 -14.03 4.91
C PRO A 281 -4.32 -13.62 6.41
N VAL A 282 -5.39 -13.10 7.04
CA VAL A 282 -5.51 -13.21 8.53
C VAL A 282 -5.62 -14.69 8.91
N LEU A 283 -6.03 -15.53 7.95
CA LEU A 283 -5.89 -16.99 7.97
C LEU A 283 -4.44 -17.47 7.93
N PHE A 284 -3.51 -16.67 7.40
CA PHE A 284 -2.07 -16.97 7.32
C PHE A 284 -1.36 -16.71 8.65
N LEU A 285 -1.74 -15.62 9.33
CA LEU A 285 -1.32 -15.39 10.71
C LEU A 285 -1.94 -16.44 11.65
N ARG A 286 -3.20 -16.86 11.41
CA ARG A 286 -3.83 -17.92 12.19
C ARG A 286 -3.12 -19.27 11.96
N ASP A 287 -2.86 -19.65 10.71
CA ASP A 287 -2.29 -20.98 10.37
C ASP A 287 -0.79 -21.10 10.68
N ILE A 288 0.01 -20.04 10.49
CA ILE A 288 1.42 -20.02 10.90
C ILE A 288 1.56 -20.04 12.44
N LEU A 289 0.69 -19.32 13.16
CA LEU A 289 0.69 -19.33 14.63
C LEU A 289 0.04 -20.60 15.21
N SER A 290 -0.79 -21.33 14.45
CA SER A 290 -1.42 -22.57 14.89
C SER A 290 -0.70 -23.86 14.47
N ARG A 291 0.34 -23.79 13.63
CA ARG A 291 1.15 -24.97 13.31
C ARG A 291 2.04 -25.33 14.51
N PRO A 292 1.84 -26.49 15.17
CA PRO A 292 2.75 -26.94 16.22
C PRO A 292 4.12 -27.24 15.61
N PRO A 293 5.22 -26.96 16.34
CA PRO A 293 6.57 -27.27 15.89
C PRO A 293 6.82 -28.77 16.02
N HIS A 294 6.28 -29.59 15.12
CA HIS A 294 6.67 -31.00 15.04
C HIS A 294 7.91 -31.15 14.15
N MET A 295 9.07 -30.76 14.71
CA MET A 295 10.34 -31.51 14.64
C MET A 295 11.45 -30.70 15.32
N SER A 296 11.45 -30.67 16.65
CA SER A 296 12.62 -31.01 17.47
C SER A 296 12.19 -30.98 18.94
N ARG A 297 12.71 -31.91 19.73
CA ARG A 297 12.38 -32.13 21.13
C ARG A 297 12.55 -30.86 21.99
N ALA A 298 11.64 -30.78 22.97
CA ALA A 298 11.80 -30.22 24.32
C ALA A 298 11.40 -28.74 24.59
N HIS A 299 10.43 -28.65 25.52
CA HIS A 299 10.02 -27.54 26.40
C HIS A 299 9.35 -26.30 25.81
N SER A 300 8.01 -26.34 25.84
CA SER A 300 7.07 -25.24 25.59
C SER A 300 6.93 -24.30 26.80
N CYS A 301 6.73 -23.00 26.54
CA CYS A 301 6.23 -22.04 27.53
C CYS A 301 4.93 -21.38 26.97
N PRO A 302 3.78 -21.37 27.69
CA PRO A 302 2.45 -21.15 27.07
C PRO A 302 2.02 -19.69 26.88
N HIS A 303 2.88 -18.69 27.10
CA HIS A 303 2.41 -17.34 27.43
C HIS A 303 2.07 -16.41 26.25
N ILE A 304 2.33 -16.82 24.99
CA ILE A 304 2.21 -15.93 23.81
C ILE A 304 0.78 -15.88 23.26
N GLN A 305 -0.03 -16.92 23.48
CA GLN A 305 -1.35 -17.06 22.87
C GLN A 305 -2.42 -16.16 23.52
N GLU A 306 -2.24 -15.77 24.78
CA GLU A 306 -3.16 -14.88 25.50
C GLU A 306 -2.97 -13.39 25.19
N GLN A 307 -1.81 -12.97 24.66
CA GLN A 307 -1.46 -11.54 24.53
C GLN A 307 -1.99 -10.87 23.25
N LEU A 308 -2.47 -11.62 22.25
CA LEU A 308 -2.85 -11.10 20.92
C LEU A 308 -4.37 -10.98 20.70
N THR A 309 -5.18 -11.59 21.56
CA THR A 309 -6.65 -11.52 21.57
C THR A 309 -7.24 -10.10 21.65
N PRO A 310 -6.62 -9.09 22.32
CA PRO A 310 -7.18 -7.74 22.39
C PRO A 310 -7.16 -6.96 21.07
N PHE A 311 -6.21 -7.27 20.15
CA PHE A 311 -6.03 -6.47 18.93
C PHE A 311 -7.08 -6.77 17.84
N ILE A 312 -7.66 -7.97 17.86
CA ILE A 312 -8.69 -8.40 16.89
C ILE A 312 -10.03 -7.68 17.13
N LYS A 313 -10.30 -7.21 18.36
CA LYS A 313 -11.54 -6.51 18.71
C LYS A 313 -11.55 -5.01 18.39
N CYS A 314 -10.43 -4.42 17.95
CA CYS A 314 -10.30 -2.97 17.74
C CYS A 314 -10.61 -2.48 16.32
N ILE A 315 -11.16 -3.33 15.44
CA ILE A 315 -11.64 -2.88 14.12
C ILE A 315 -13.14 -2.55 14.23
N PRO A 316 -13.54 -1.27 14.15
CA PRO A 316 -14.96 -0.93 14.20
C PRO A 316 -15.68 -1.45 12.96
N HIS A 317 -16.69 -2.29 13.16
CA HIS A 317 -17.67 -2.62 12.13
C HIS A 317 -18.42 -1.34 11.73
N PRO A 318 -18.52 -0.99 10.44
CA PRO A 318 -19.42 0.07 10.02
C PRO A 318 -20.88 -0.42 10.18
N VAL A 319 -21.59 0.21 11.11
CA VAL A 319 -23.06 0.09 11.22
C VAL A 319 -23.66 0.77 9.98
N PHE A 320 -24.14 -0.01 9.03
CA PHE A 320 -24.95 0.50 7.93
C PHE A 320 -26.37 0.79 8.46
N HIS A 321 -26.68 2.06 8.69
CA HIS A 321 -28.07 2.49 8.83
C HIS A 321 -28.74 2.44 7.46
N VAL A 322 -29.62 1.45 7.27
CA VAL A 322 -30.57 1.38 6.16
C VAL A 322 -31.78 2.23 6.55
N PRO A 323 -32.14 3.30 5.81
CA PRO A 323 -33.40 4.01 6.06
C PRO A 323 -34.57 3.11 5.67
N SER A 324 -35.48 2.85 6.61
CA SER A 324 -36.73 2.14 6.35
C SER A 324 -37.63 2.95 5.42
N ARG A 325 -38.11 2.31 4.35
CA ARG A 325 -39.17 2.85 3.50
C ARG A 325 -40.51 2.79 4.24
N SER A 326 -41.01 3.95 4.64
CA SER A 326 -42.44 4.28 4.76
C SER A 326 -42.59 5.57 3.96
N GLY A 327 -43.25 5.59 2.81
CA GLY A 327 -44.67 5.34 2.71
C GLY A 327 -45.42 6.60 3.14
N ASP A 328 -45.26 7.72 2.43
CA ASP A 328 -46.29 8.75 2.43
C ASP A 328 -46.38 9.45 1.07
N SER A 329 -47.62 9.62 0.66
CA SER A 329 -48.08 10.01 -0.66
C SER A 329 -48.53 11.46 -0.63
N SER A 330 -47.73 12.37 -1.16
CA SER A 330 -48.20 13.72 -1.52
C SER A 330 -47.20 14.45 -2.41
N GLY A 331 -47.65 14.95 -3.56
CA GLY A 331 -46.93 16.00 -4.30
C GLY A 331 -46.43 15.64 -5.70
N LYS A 332 -47.35 15.25 -6.60
CA LYS A 332 -47.13 15.44 -8.05
C LYS A 332 -47.05 16.94 -8.37
N ARG A 333 -46.25 17.25 -9.40
CA ARG A 333 -46.14 18.52 -10.17
C ARG A 333 -45.23 19.58 -9.52
N GLN A 334 -44.09 19.87 -10.18
CA GLN A 334 -43.96 21.08 -11.00
C GLN A 334 -42.56 21.20 -11.64
N TRP A 335 -42.57 21.42 -12.96
CA TRP A 335 -41.61 22.18 -13.78
C TRP A 335 -40.35 21.49 -14.32
N ALA A 336 -40.56 20.74 -15.40
CA ALA A 336 -39.70 20.83 -16.57
C ALA A 336 -40.16 22.02 -17.43
N ASN A 337 -39.29 23.00 -17.66
CA ASN A 337 -39.21 23.84 -18.87
C ASN A 337 -38.17 24.95 -18.64
N THR A 338 -37.01 24.83 -19.30
CA THR A 338 -36.26 25.96 -19.88
C THR A 338 -35.07 25.42 -20.68
N ARG A 339 -35.32 25.17 -21.97
CA ARG A 339 -34.36 25.34 -23.06
C ARG A 339 -35.03 26.25 -24.09
N GLU A 340 -34.20 27.06 -24.74
CA GLU A 340 -34.48 27.97 -25.87
C GLU A 340 -34.94 29.39 -25.51
N SER A 341 -33.95 30.29 -25.41
CA SER A 341 -33.84 31.53 -26.18
C SER A 341 -32.40 32.00 -26.18
#